data_AF-A0A5P8JTB1-F1
#
_entry.id   AF-A0A5P8JTB1-F1
#
_cell.length_a   1.000
_cell.length_b   1.000
_cell.length_c   1.000
_cell.angle_alpha   90.00
_cell.angle_beta   90.00
_cell.angle_gamma   90.00
#
_symmetry.space_group_name_H-M   'P 1'
#
loop_
_entity.id
_entity.type
_entity.pdbx_description
1 polymer ?
#
loop_
_entity_poly.entity_id
_entity_poly.type
_entity_poly.pdbx_seq_one_letter_code
_entity_poly.pdbx_strand_id
1 'polypeptide(L)'
;MANLILKCAPQKAFMIYAPNHAHWQMATALMGSQRLGDLLEARNVNDVVFGHLHKRQAAQTIANTTYYHQPMGYGLRRLNEWDGSDWFEEWRKTLVWLEV
;
A
#
# COMPACT_ATOMS: atom_id res chain seq x y z
N MET A 1 17.40 8.48 9.66
CA MET A 1 16.05 8.41 9.06
C MET A 1 15.74 6.95 8.81
N ALA A 2 14.52 6.47 9.11
CA ALA A 2 14.15 5.07 8.92
C ALA A 2 13.13 4.94 7.79
N ASN A 3 13.41 4.01 6.87
CA ASN A 3 12.55 3.67 5.74
C ASN A 3 12.10 2.22 5.90
N LEU A 4 10.81 1.93 5.71
CA LEU A 4 10.25 0.61 5.95
C LEU A 4 9.46 0.08 4.76
N ILE A 5 9.54 -1.24 4.56
CA ILE A 5 8.77 -1.96 3.54
C ILE A 5 7.81 -2.92 4.25
N LEU A 6 6.52 -2.81 3.94
CA LEU A 6 5.44 -3.56 4.58
C LEU A 6 4.57 -4.28 3.55
N LYS A 7 4.02 -5.44 3.92
CA LYS A 7 3.01 -6.09 3.08
C LYS A 7 1.63 -5.47 3.31
N CYS A 8 1.24 -5.21 4.55
CA CYS A 8 -0.09 -4.78 4.95
C CYS A 8 -0.29 -3.24 4.88
N ALA A 9 -1.54 -2.80 4.96
CA ALA A 9 -1.92 -1.39 5.03
C ALA A 9 -1.59 -0.81 6.43
N PRO A 10 -0.72 0.21 6.52
CA PRO A 10 -0.24 0.71 7.81
C PRO A 10 -1.21 1.67 8.51
N GLN A 11 -2.16 2.26 7.79
CA GLN A 11 -3.11 3.23 8.33
C GLN A 11 -4.53 2.95 7.87
N LYS A 12 -5.52 3.36 8.69
CA LYS A 12 -6.93 3.30 8.33
C LYS A 12 -7.28 4.12 7.08
N ALA A 13 -6.47 5.16 6.78
CA ALA A 13 -6.63 5.99 5.59
C ALA A 13 -6.52 5.20 4.27
N PHE A 14 -5.83 4.05 4.29
CA PHE A 14 -5.69 3.16 3.14
C PHE A 14 -6.71 2.01 3.14
N MET A 15 -7.57 1.91 4.16
CA MET A 15 -8.56 0.85 4.28
C MET A 15 -9.87 1.23 3.59
N ILE A 16 -10.52 0.25 2.98
CA ILE A 16 -11.85 0.42 2.38
C ILE A 16 -12.86 -0.19 3.35
N TYR A 17 -13.84 0.59 3.78
CA TYR A 17 -14.93 0.12 4.65
C TYR A 17 -16.23 0.05 3.86
N ALA A 18 -16.89 -1.11 3.89
CA ALA A 18 -18.15 -1.36 3.21
C ALA A 18 -19.20 -1.86 4.24
N PRO A 19 -19.84 -0.95 5.00
CA PRO A 19 -20.66 -1.31 6.16
C PRO A 19 -21.85 -2.22 5.82
N ASN A 20 -22.38 -2.13 4.60
CA ASN A 20 -23.51 -2.95 4.14
C ASN A 20 -23.08 -4.31 3.55
N HIS A 21 -21.78 -4.65 3.58
CA HIS A 21 -21.25 -5.87 2.99
C HIS A 21 -20.31 -6.60 3.96
N ALA A 22 -20.85 -7.55 4.71
CA ALA A 22 -20.13 -8.26 5.77
C ALA A 22 -18.84 -8.95 5.28
N HIS A 23 -18.84 -9.52 4.07
CA HIS A 23 -17.64 -10.14 3.47
C HIS A 23 -16.52 -9.12 3.24
N TRP A 24 -16.87 -7.91 2.80
CA TRP A 24 -15.89 -6.83 2.61
C TRP A 24 -15.37 -6.32 3.95
N GLN A 25 -16.19 -6.23 4.99
CA GLN A 25 -15.71 -5.85 6.33
C GLN A 25 -14.71 -6.87 6.90
N MET A 26 -14.95 -8.17 6.67
CA MET A 26 -14.00 -9.21 7.05
C MET A 26 -12.69 -9.08 6.26
N ALA A 27 -12.74 -8.81 4.96
CA ALA A 27 -11.55 -8.55 4.16
C ALA A 27 -10.77 -7.34 4.72
N THR A 28 -11.45 -6.23 5.05
CA THR A 28 -10.85 -5.04 5.66
C THR A 28 -10.13 -5.35 6.96
N ALA A 29 -10.68 -6.23 7.81
CA ALA A 29 -10.06 -6.64 9.06
C ALA A 29 -8.72 -7.38 8.87
N LEU A 30 -8.48 -7.97 7.70
CA LEU A 30 -7.23 -8.64 7.35
C LEU A 30 -6.21 -7.71 6.68
N MET A 31 -6.60 -6.47 6.33
CA MET A 31 -5.75 -5.56 5.54
C MET A 31 -4.61 -4.94 6.35
N GLY A 32 -4.77 -4.77 7.66
CA GLY A 32 -3.81 -4.10 8.52
C GLY A 32 -4.46 -3.47 9.75
N SER A 33 -3.76 -2.53 10.41
CA SER A 33 -4.25 -1.89 11.63
C SER A 33 -3.73 -0.46 11.79
N GLN A 34 -4.57 0.44 12.31
CA GLN A 34 -4.16 1.80 12.66
C GLN A 34 -3.00 1.83 13.67
N ARG A 35 -2.92 0.83 14.57
CA ARG A 35 -1.84 0.75 15.57
C ARG A 35 -0.45 0.68 14.94
N LEU A 36 -0.34 0.18 13.70
CA LEU A 36 0.92 0.18 12.97
C LEU A 36 1.30 1.61 12.55
N GLY A 37 0.35 2.39 12.05
CA GLY A 37 0.51 3.81 11.74
C GLY A 37 1.00 4.61 12.94
N ASP A 38 0.34 4.44 14.09
CA ASP A 38 0.70 5.11 15.33
C ASP A 38 2.14 4.75 15.77
N LEU A 39 2.56 3.50 15.56
CA LEU A 39 3.92 3.05 15.85
C LEU A 39 4.95 3.68 14.90
N LEU A 40 4.63 3.78 13.60
CA LEU A 40 5.52 4.36 12.60
C LEU A 40 5.77 5.85 12.88
N GLU A 41 4.71 6.59 13.24
CA GLU A 41 4.79 7.99 13.65
C GLU A 41 5.63 8.14 14.93
N ALA A 42 5.35 7.34 15.97
CA ALA A 42 6.11 7.36 17.23
C ALA A 42 7.61 6.99 17.07
N ARG A 43 7.99 6.40 15.94
CA ARG A 43 9.37 6.04 15.61
C ARG A 43 10.02 6.99 14.60
N ASN A 44 9.34 8.08 14.23
CA ASN A 44 9.83 9.08 13.26
C ASN A 44 10.29 8.42 11.95
N VAL A 45 9.48 7.49 11.45
CA VAL A 45 9.70 6.87 10.14
C VAL A 45 9.31 7.89 9.07
N ASN A 46 10.22 8.18 8.15
CA ASN A 46 9.99 9.19 7.12
C ASN A 46 9.25 8.59 5.93
N ASP A 47 9.66 7.40 5.50
CA ASP A 47 9.15 6.78 4.28
C ASP A 47 8.69 5.35 4.52
N VAL A 48 7.49 5.04 4.04
CA VAL A 48 6.88 3.71 4.15
C VAL A 48 6.41 3.26 2.79
N VAL A 49 7.01 2.20 2.28
CA VAL A 49 6.54 1.51 1.08
C VAL A 49 5.68 0.34 1.52
N PHE A 50 4.47 0.21 0.98
CA PHE A 50 3.57 -0.88 1.36
C PHE A 50 2.76 -1.43 0.19
N GLY A 51 2.03 -2.52 0.43
CA GLY A 51 1.24 -3.22 -0.58
C GLY A 51 -0.11 -3.73 -0.10
N HIS A 52 -0.50 -4.90 -0.63
CA HIS A 52 -1.69 -5.69 -0.30
C HIS A 52 -3.05 -5.16 -0.79
N LEU A 53 -3.22 -3.86 -1.05
CA LEU A 53 -4.48 -3.34 -1.58
C LEU A 53 -4.66 -3.54 -3.09
N HIS A 54 -3.61 -3.96 -3.82
CA HIS A 54 -3.66 -4.16 -5.29
C HIS A 54 -4.18 -2.94 -6.06
N LYS A 55 -4.02 -1.74 -5.48
CA LYS A 55 -4.50 -0.47 -6.03
C LYS A 55 -3.39 0.56 -6.02
N ARG A 56 -2.92 1.03 -7.16
CA ARG A 56 -1.90 2.09 -7.18
C ARG A 56 -2.51 3.41 -6.70
N GLN A 57 -1.80 4.11 -5.82
CA GLN A 57 -2.21 5.40 -5.29
C GLN A 57 -1.02 6.36 -5.35
N ALA A 58 -1.29 7.64 -5.61
CA ALA A 58 -0.29 8.69 -5.43
C ALA A 58 0.25 8.64 -3.99
N ALA A 59 1.53 8.99 -3.81
CA ALA A 59 2.12 9.04 -2.48
C ALA A 59 1.30 9.97 -1.57
N GLN A 60 1.12 9.55 -0.32
CA GLN A 60 0.33 10.30 0.66
C GLN A 60 1.18 10.57 1.90
N THR A 61 1.27 11.83 2.31
CA THR A 61 1.90 12.20 3.58
C THR A 61 0.85 12.29 4.66
N ILE A 62 1.06 11.56 5.76
CA ILE A 62 0.22 11.64 6.95
C ILE A 62 1.16 11.93 8.13
N ALA A 63 0.88 13.03 8.84
CA ALA A 63 1.81 13.61 9.80
C ALA A 63 3.19 13.85 9.17
N ASN A 64 4.22 13.17 9.65
CA ASN A 64 5.60 13.30 9.19
C ASN A 64 6.09 12.10 8.35
N THR A 65 5.19 11.18 7.99
CA THR A 65 5.53 9.97 7.21
C THR A 65 4.88 10.04 5.82
N THR A 66 5.68 9.82 4.78
CA THR A 66 5.22 9.65 3.41
C THR A 66 5.05 8.17 3.08
N TYR A 67 3.87 7.84 2.59
CA TYR A 67 3.43 6.49 2.29
C TYR A 67 3.36 6.28 0.77
N TYR A 68 4.04 5.24 0.29
CA TYR A 68 4.10 4.85 -1.11
C TYR A 68 3.41 3.51 -1.31
N HIS A 69 2.41 3.48 -2.20
CA HIS A 69 1.65 2.28 -2.48
C HIS A 69 1.63 2.00 -3.99
N GLN A 70 2.66 1.29 -4.44
CA GLN A 70 2.87 0.91 -5.84
C GLN A 70 2.99 -0.62 -5.97
N PRO A 71 1.94 -1.40 -5.64
CA PRO A 71 2.00 -2.84 -5.89
C PRO A 71 1.93 -3.14 -7.38
N MET A 72 2.71 -4.14 -7.81
CA MET A 72 2.67 -4.64 -9.18
C MET A 72 1.26 -5.16 -9.56
N GLY A 73 0.64 -5.92 -8.66
CA GLY A 73 -0.67 -6.54 -8.89
C GLY A 73 -0.60 -7.83 -9.73
N TYR A 74 -1.76 -8.37 -10.11
CA TYR A 74 -1.87 -9.58 -10.92
C TYR A 74 -1.76 -9.26 -12.42
N GLY A 75 -0.85 -9.94 -13.12
CA GLY A 75 -0.69 -9.87 -14.58
C GLY A 75 -1.21 -11.11 -15.29
N LEU A 76 -2.37 -11.60 -14.89
CA LEU A 76 -2.90 -12.88 -15.35
C LEU A 76 -3.99 -12.67 -16.41
N ARG A 77 -4.12 -13.60 -17.35
CA ARG A 77 -5.12 -13.53 -18.44
C ARG A 77 -6.56 -13.28 -17.94
N ARG A 78 -6.92 -13.81 -16.77
CA ARG A 78 -8.29 -13.71 -16.20
C ARG A 78 -8.45 -12.64 -15.13
N LEU A 79 -7.34 -12.03 -14.69
CA LEU A 79 -7.30 -10.95 -13.71
C LEU A 79 -6.02 -10.17 -13.98
N ASN A 80 -6.15 -9.13 -14.79
CA ASN A 80 -5.05 -8.28 -15.16
C ASN A 80 -5.26 -6.88 -14.57
N GLU A 81 -4.38 -6.53 -13.63
CA GLU A 81 -4.29 -5.23 -12.95
C GLU A 81 -3.16 -4.38 -13.53
N TRP A 82 -2.46 -4.89 -14.55
CA TRP A 82 -1.32 -4.22 -15.17
C TRP A 82 -1.79 -3.22 -16.23
N ASP A 83 -1.13 -2.06 -16.25
CA ASP A 83 -1.22 -1.06 -17.31
C ASP A 83 -0.17 -1.33 -18.40
N GLY A 84 0.90 -2.08 -18.08
CA GLY A 84 1.95 -2.52 -18.98
C GLY A 84 1.57 -3.77 -19.78
N SER A 85 2.24 -3.94 -20.92
CA SER A 85 2.03 -5.09 -21.81
C SER A 85 2.85 -6.32 -21.42
N ASP A 86 3.90 -6.12 -20.62
CA ASP A 86 4.76 -7.19 -20.12
C ASP A 86 5.18 -6.97 -18.66
N TRP A 87 5.75 -8.03 -18.08
CA TRP A 87 6.19 -8.04 -16.69
C TRP A 87 7.22 -6.95 -16.38
N PHE A 88 8.16 -6.69 -17.29
CA PHE A 88 9.28 -5.78 -17.03
C PHE A 88 8.84 -4.31 -17.10
N GLU A 89 8.00 -3.97 -18.08
CA GLU A 89 7.37 -2.66 -18.18
C GLU A 89 6.57 -2.36 -16.90
N GLU A 90 5.78 -3.33 -16.44
CA GLU A 90 4.97 -3.16 -15.25
C GLU A 90 5.80 -3.06 -13.99
N TRP A 91 6.78 -3.95 -13.82
CA TRP A 91 7.71 -3.90 -12.70
C TRP A 91 8.37 -2.52 -12.60
N ARG A 92 8.87 -1.98 -13.73
CA ARG A 92 9.47 -0.64 -13.79
C ARG A 92 8.51 0.48 -13.40
N LYS A 93 7.24 0.41 -13.83
CA LYS A 93 6.20 1.39 -13.47
C LYS A 93 5.90 1.41 -11.97
N THR A 94 6.09 0.26 -11.29
CA THR A 94 5.79 0.10 -9.87
C THR A 94 6.98 0.32 -8.93
N LEU A 95 8.14 0.74 -9.46
CA LEU A 95 9.30 1.07 -8.64
C LEU A 95 9.04 2.31 -7.79
N VAL A 96 9.46 2.23 -6.53
CA VAL A 96 9.52 3.37 -5.61
C VAL A 96 10.98 3.71 -5.37
N TRP A 97 11.34 4.97 -5.62
CA TRP A 97 12.67 5.51 -5.36
C TRP A 97 12.59 6.40 -4.12
N LEU A 98 13.42 6.09 -3.13
CA LEU A 98 13.56 6.88 -1.92
C LEU A 98 14.90 7.60 -1.96
N GLU A 99 14.90 8.89 -1.64
CA GLU A 99 16.12 9.65 -1.39
C GLU A 99 16.61 9.32 0.03
N VAL A 100 17.90 9.01 0.17
CA VAL A 100 18.50 8.54 1.44
C VAL A 100 19.70 9.42 1.80
#